data_AF-A0A6N2HU30-F1
#
_entry.id   AF-A0A6N2HU30-F1
#
_cell.length_a   1.000
_cell.length_b   1.000
_cell.length_c   1.000
_cell.angle_alpha   90.00
_cell.angle_beta   90.00
_cell.angle_gamma   90.00
#
_symmetry.space_group_name_H-M   'P 1'
#
loop_
_entity.id
_entity.type
_entity.pdbx_description
1 polymer ?
#
loop_
_entity_poly.entity_id
_entity_poly.type
_entity_poly.pdbx_seq_one_letter_code
_entity_poly.pdbx_strand_id
1 'polypeptide(L)'
;MTAMTITTAILGGQDPDYYAGRADAYDDHHTGTTLDTLITRLSYLIDDHPNTGYVTGYADRVWEIHREQRAITFAETELAHTFRAGAA
;
A
#
# COMPACT_ATOMS: atom_id res chain seq x y z
N MET A 1 -7.28 -35.47 0.08
CA MET A 1 -7.18 -34.32 1.00
C MET A 1 -7.66 -33.09 0.25
N THR A 2 -8.75 -32.48 0.69
CA THR A 2 -9.29 -31.23 0.14
C THR A 2 -8.70 -30.07 0.93
N ALA A 3 -7.99 -29.16 0.26
CA ALA A 3 -7.49 -27.94 0.87
C ALA A 3 -8.69 -27.06 1.25
N MET A 4 -8.96 -26.95 2.55
CA MET A 4 -9.93 -25.96 3.04
C MET A 4 -9.21 -24.62 3.11
N THR A 5 -9.58 -23.70 2.22
CA THR A 5 -9.23 -22.30 2.33
C THR A 5 -9.90 -21.76 3.59
N ILE A 6 -9.11 -21.44 4.61
CA ILE A 6 -9.58 -20.72 5.79
C ILE A 6 -9.85 -19.28 5.31
N THR A 7 -11.09 -18.98 4.95
CA THR A 7 -11.49 -17.59 4.74
C THR A 7 -11.75 -17.00 6.13
N THR A 8 -10.95 -16.03 6.54
CA THR A 8 -11.25 -15.22 7.71
C THR A 8 -12.50 -14.41 7.38
N ALA A 9 -13.66 -14.82 7.89
CA ALA A 9 -14.84 -13.98 7.87
C ALA A 9 -14.60 -12.81 8.82
N ILE A 10 -14.22 -11.65 8.27
CA ILE A 10 -14.07 -10.43 9.07
C ILE A 10 -15.48 -9.94 9.40
N LEU A 11 -15.94 -10.29 10.60
CA LEU A 11 -17.18 -9.85 11.22
C LEU A 11 -17.08 -8.36 11.57
N GLY A 12 -17.49 -7.51 10.64
CA GLY A 12 -17.71 -6.09 10.86
C GLY A 12 -17.90 -5.43 9.52
N GLY A 13 -19.09 -4.87 9.25
CA GLY A 13 -19.52 -4.36 7.93
C GLY A 13 -18.38 -3.79 7.11
N GLN A 14 -17.79 -4.64 6.27
CA GLN A 14 -16.68 -4.29 5.42
C GLN A 14 -17.29 -3.68 4.17
N ASP A 15 -17.07 -2.39 3.96
CA ASP A 15 -17.44 -1.75 2.70
C ASP A 15 -16.65 -2.46 1.58
N PRO A 16 -17.32 -3.24 0.71
CA PRO A 16 -16.64 -4.03 -0.31
C PRO A 16 -15.86 -3.14 -1.27
N ASP A 17 -16.33 -1.92 -1.52
CA ASP A 17 -15.68 -0.99 -2.44
C ASP A 17 -14.40 -0.44 -1.83
N TYR A 18 -14.40 -0.15 -0.52
CA TYR A 18 -13.18 0.21 0.21
C TYR A 18 -12.11 -0.88 0.09
N TYR A 19 -12.46 -2.14 0.32
CA TYR A 19 -11.48 -3.22 0.23
C TYR A 19 -11.04 -3.52 -1.22
N ALA A 20 -11.92 -3.30 -2.20
CA ALA A 20 -11.54 -3.37 -3.61
C ALA A 20 -10.47 -2.31 -3.95
N GLY A 21 -10.67 -1.06 -3.54
CA GLY A 21 -9.67 0.00 -3.76
C GLY A 21 -8.33 -0.30 -3.10
N ARG A 22 -8.34 -0.86 -1.88
CA ARG A 22 -7.12 -1.32 -1.22
C ARG A 22 -6.42 -2.45 -1.98
N ALA A 23 -7.18 -3.41 -2.48
CA ALA A 23 -6.64 -4.56 -3.22
C ALA A 23 -5.97 -4.11 -4.53
N ASP A 24 -6.61 -3.23 -5.30
CA ASP A 24 -6.07 -2.73 -6.56
C ASP A 24 -4.77 -1.94 -6.35
N ALA A 25 -4.71 -1.06 -5.34
CA ALA A 25 -3.48 -0.36 -4.99
C ALA A 25 -2.36 -1.32 -4.52
N TYR A 26 -2.71 -2.41 -3.83
CA TYR A 26 -1.77 -3.44 -3.44
C TYR A 26 -1.22 -4.19 -4.65
N ASP A 27 -2.09 -4.65 -5.55
CA ASP A 27 -1.71 -5.41 -6.75
C ASP A 27 -0.87 -4.54 -7.70
N ASP A 28 -1.24 -3.29 -7.90
CA ASP A 28 -0.46 -2.33 -8.69
C ASP A 28 0.95 -2.16 -8.14
N HIS A 29 1.09 -1.97 -6.82
CA HIS A 29 2.41 -1.86 -6.19
C HIS A 29 3.19 -3.17 -6.28
N HIS A 30 2.52 -4.31 -6.06
CA HIS A 30 3.13 -5.63 -6.08
C HIS A 30 3.64 -6.02 -7.47
N THR A 31 2.98 -5.54 -8.52
CA THR A 31 3.41 -5.70 -9.93
C THR A 31 4.51 -4.71 -10.35
N GLY A 32 4.98 -3.87 -9.43
CA GLY A 32 6.14 -2.99 -9.64
C GLY A 32 5.78 -1.54 -9.99
N THR A 33 4.52 -1.13 -9.84
CA THR A 33 4.13 0.28 -9.99
C THR A 33 4.79 1.13 -8.90
N THR A 34 5.46 2.22 -9.30
CA THR A 34 6.15 3.11 -8.36
C THR A 34 5.16 3.92 -7.53
N LEU A 35 5.58 4.35 -6.33
CA LEU A 35 4.74 5.18 -5.45
C LEU A 35 4.27 6.47 -6.14
N ASP A 36 5.13 7.15 -6.88
CA ASP A 36 4.76 8.39 -7.61
C ASP A 36 3.67 8.13 -8.66
N THR A 37 3.72 6.98 -9.32
CA THR A 37 2.69 6.56 -10.27
C THR A 37 1.38 6.27 -9.55
N LEU A 38 1.42 5.62 -8.38
CA LEU A 38 0.23 5.37 -7.57
C LEU A 38 -0.40 6.67 -7.06
N ILE A 39 0.40 7.66 -6.65
CA ILE A 39 -0.07 8.99 -6.23
C ILE A 39 -0.75 9.70 -7.42
N THR A 40 -0.13 9.64 -8.60
CA THR A 40 -0.70 10.23 -9.81
C THR A 40 -2.03 9.58 -10.17
N ARG A 41 -2.12 8.24 -10.11
CA ARG A 41 -3.39 7.50 -10.30
C ARG A 41 -4.42 7.90 -9.26
N LEU A 42 -4.03 8.03 -7.99
CA LEU A 42 -4.93 8.47 -6.92
C LEU A 42 -5.51 9.86 -7.22
N SER A 43 -4.72 10.81 -7.75
CA SER A 43 -5.25 12.11 -8.17
C SER A 43 -6.35 11.99 -9.22
N TYR A 44 -6.16 11.14 -10.24
CA TYR A 44 -7.21 10.89 -11.24
C TYR A 44 -8.45 10.21 -10.64
N LEU A 45 -8.25 9.27 -9.73
CA LEU A 45 -9.35 8.58 -9.04
C LEU A 45 -10.18 9.53 -8.17
N ILE A 46 -9.54 10.50 -7.51
CA ILE A 46 -10.23 11.55 -6.73
C ILE A 46 -11.12 12.40 -7.63
N ASP A 47 -10.66 12.71 -8.84
CA ASP A 47 -11.37 13.61 -9.75
C ASP A 47 -12.52 12.92 -10.50
N ASP A 48 -12.38 11.64 -10.88
CA ASP A 48 -13.27 10.99 -11.86
C ASP A 48 -13.91 9.67 -11.38
N HIS A 49 -13.46 9.08 -10.27
CA HIS A 49 -14.00 7.78 -9.85
C HIS A 49 -15.35 7.95 -9.13
N PRO A 50 -16.43 7.25 -9.57
CA PRO A 50 -17.77 7.45 -9.03
C PRO A 50 -17.96 6.87 -7.63
N ASN A 51 -17.04 6.01 -7.17
CA ASN A 51 -17.12 5.33 -5.89
C ASN A 51 -16.11 5.88 -4.89
N THR A 52 -16.60 6.63 -3.90
CA THR A 52 -15.76 7.25 -2.86
C THR A 52 -15.17 6.25 -1.88
N GLY A 53 -15.85 5.13 -1.60
CA GLY A 53 -15.35 4.04 -0.77
C GLY A 53 -14.09 3.43 -1.39
N TYR A 54 -14.16 3.12 -2.69
CA TYR A 54 -13.02 2.67 -3.49
C TYR A 54 -11.85 3.64 -3.45
N VAL A 55 -12.08 4.94 -3.73
CA VAL A 55 -11.01 5.95 -3.72
C VAL A 55 -10.35 6.05 -2.34
N THR A 56 -11.15 5.98 -1.27
CA THR A 56 -10.65 6.01 0.11
C THR A 56 -9.77 4.80 0.41
N GLY A 57 -10.21 3.61 -0.01
CA GLY A 57 -9.41 2.39 0.15
C GLY A 57 -8.10 2.42 -0.62
N TYR A 58 -8.14 2.86 -1.88
CA TYR A 58 -6.95 3.03 -2.70
C TYR A 58 -5.98 4.03 -2.06
N ALA A 59 -6.48 5.18 -1.58
CA ALA A 59 -5.68 6.21 -0.91
C ALA A 59 -4.99 5.67 0.35
N ASP A 60 -5.72 4.96 1.21
CA ASP A 60 -5.18 4.39 2.45
C ASP A 60 -4.00 3.44 2.16
N ARG A 61 -4.13 2.58 1.15
CA ARG A 61 -3.04 1.66 0.80
C ARG A 61 -1.83 2.40 0.23
N VAL A 62 -2.03 3.44 -0.59
CA VAL A 62 -0.93 4.29 -1.09
C VAL A 62 -0.20 4.97 0.08
N TRP A 63 -0.91 5.45 1.09
CA TRP A 63 -0.30 6.05 2.28
C TRP A 63 0.48 5.04 3.13
N GLU A 64 -0.02 3.81 3.25
CA GLU A 64 0.73 2.73 3.91
C GLU A 64 2.05 2.45 3.18
N ILE A 65 2.02 2.28 1.86
CA ILE A 65 3.22 2.06 1.03
C ILE A 65 4.21 3.21 1.22
N HIS A 66 3.74 4.46 1.23
CA HIS A 66 4.59 5.62 1.47
C HIS A 66 5.27 5.58 2.86
N ARG A 67 4.57 5.12 3.89
CA ARG A 67 5.17 4.95 5.24
C ARG A 67 6.18 3.80 5.26
N GLU A 68 5.86 2.68 4.61
CA GLU A 68 6.76 1.52 4.48
C GLU A 68 8.08 1.92 3.82
N GLN A 69 8.02 2.65 2.68
CA GLN A 69 9.22 3.12 1.98
C GLN A 69 10.04 4.10 2.84
N ARG A 70 9.40 5.05 3.53
CA ARG A 70 10.12 5.98 4.42
C ARG A 70 10.81 5.26 5.58
N ALA A 71 10.18 4.23 6.14
CA ALA A 71 10.78 3.43 7.21
C ALA A 71 12.03 2.67 6.71
N ILE A 72 11.97 2.12 5.50
CA ILE A 72 13.12 1.45 4.86
C ILE A 72 14.27 2.45 4.64
N THR A 73 13.99 3.60 4.03
CA THR A 73 15.02 4.63 3.79
C THR A 73 15.68 5.11 5.08
N PHE A 74 14.91 5.27 6.15
CA PHE A 74 15.45 5.63 7.46
C PHE A 74 16.41 4.55 7.98
N ALA A 75 15.99 3.28 7.97
CA ALA A 75 16.83 2.16 8.43
C ALA A 75 18.11 1.99 7.59
N GLU A 76 18.02 2.14 6.27
CA GLU A 76 19.18 2.10 5.37
C GLU A 76 20.16 3.25 5.63
N THR A 77 19.64 4.44 5.92
CA THR A 77 20.46 5.60 6.27
C THR A 77 21.20 5.38 7.58
N GLU A 78 20.53 4.88 8.63
CA GLU A 78 21.17 4.54 9.90
C GLU A 78 22.29 3.50 9.70
N LEU A 79 22.02 2.43 8.95
CA LEU A 79 22.99 1.39 8.63
C LEU A 79 24.22 1.96 7.91
N ALA A 80 24.01 2.82 6.91
CA ALA A 80 25.10 3.45 6.16
C ALA A 80 25.99 4.32 7.06
N HIS A 81 25.41 5.05 8.01
CA HIS A 81 26.16 5.83 8.99
C HIS A 81 26.97 4.95 9.95
N THR A 82 26.41 3.83 10.42
CA THR A 82 27.14 2.89 11.28
C THR A 82 28.34 2.25 10.56
N PHE A 83 28.17 1.78 9.32
CA PHE A 83 29.28 1.20 8.55
C PHE A 83 30.40 2.20 8.29
N ARG A 84 30.07 3.46 7.99
CA ARG A 84 31.07 4.51 7.77
C ARG A 84 31.88 4.84 9.03
N ALA A 85 31.26 4.77 10.21
CA ALA A 85 31.93 5.03 11.48
C ALA A 85 32.86 3.89 11.94
N GLY A 86 32.57 2.64 11.55
CA GLY A 86 33.40 1.47 11.90
C GLY A 86 34.56 1.17 10.94
N ALA A 87 34.64 1.86 9.81
CA ALA A 87 35.67 1.67 8.78
C ALA A 87 36.82 2.71 8.84
N ALA A 88 36.86 3.54 9.90
CA ALA A 88 37.90 4.54 10.18
C ALA A 88 38.72 4.14 11.41
#